data_AF-A0A971EXB5-F1
#
_entry.id   AF-A0A971EXB5-F1
#
_cell.length_a   1.000
_cell.length_b   1.000
_cell.length_c   1.000
_cell.angle_alpha   90.00
_cell.angle_beta   90.00
_cell.angle_gamma   90.00
#
_symmetry.space_group_name_H-M   'P 1'
#
loop_
_entity.id
_entity.type
_entity.pdbx_description
1 polymer ?
#
loop_
_entity_poly.entity_id
_entity_poly.type
_entity_poly.pdbx_seq_one_letter_code
_entity_poly.pdbx_strand_id
1 'polypeptide(L)'
;MYAVIENIFFEIVNYTVLFIEGVGVAILVWTVIKAVIDLFRKNERLRLDLAEGIALALEFKIGGELLRTVVVRELSELLILGAVILLRAALTFLIHWEIGIETSGKLIGKNITRFTKDDDKK
;
A
#
# COMPACT_ATOMS: atom_id res chain seq x y z
N MET A 1 -10.05 -27.14 31.95
CA MET A 1 -9.62 -27.75 30.67
C MET A 1 -9.80 -26.78 29.51
N TYR A 2 -11.00 -26.20 29.29
CA TYR A 2 -11.24 -25.19 28.26
C TYR A 2 -10.33 -23.94 28.35
N ALA A 3 -10.18 -23.36 29.54
CA ALA A 3 -9.31 -22.18 29.76
C ALA A 3 -7.81 -22.43 29.43
N VAL A 4 -7.33 -23.67 29.54
CA VAL A 4 -5.95 -24.02 29.22
C VAL A 4 -5.75 -24.08 27.71
N ILE A 5 -6.73 -24.63 26.99
CA ILE A 5 -6.73 -24.72 25.52
C ILE A 5 -6.81 -23.31 24.91
N GLU A 6 -7.64 -22.44 25.51
CA GLU A 6 -7.79 -21.05 25.11
C GLU A 6 -6.49 -20.26 25.28
N ASN A 7 -5.81 -20.35 26.43
CA ASN A 7 -4.52 -19.69 26.66
C ASN A 7 -3.43 -20.15 25.68
N ILE A 8 -3.36 -21.45 25.39
CA ILE A 8 -2.40 -21.98 24.41
C ILE A 8 -2.71 -21.45 23.00
N PHE A 9 -3.99 -21.35 22.65
CA PHE A 9 -4.41 -20.79 21.36
C PHE A 9 -4.03 -19.30 21.24
N PHE A 10 -4.28 -18.49 22.27
CA PHE A 10 -3.89 -17.08 22.30
C PHE A 10 -2.38 -16.87 22.17
N GLU A 11 -1.57 -17.67 22.86
CA GLU A 11 -0.11 -17.65 22.76
C GLU A 11 0.36 -17.92 21.32
N ILE A 12 -0.12 -19.02 20.71
CA ILE A 12 0.25 -19.41 19.34
C ILE A 12 -0.10 -18.32 18.33
N VAL A 13 -1.29 -17.74 18.45
CA VAL A 13 -1.74 -16.67 17.54
C VAL A 13 -0.89 -15.42 17.74
N ASN A 14 -0.59 -15.03 18.98
CA ASN A 14 0.25 -13.86 19.25
C ASN A 14 1.65 -14.02 18.64
N TYR A 15 2.27 -15.19 18.75
CA TYR A 15 3.53 -15.47 18.07
C TYR A 15 3.40 -15.40 16.54
N THR A 16 2.29 -15.89 16.00
CA THR A 16 2.01 -15.84 14.55
C THR A 16 1.85 -14.40 14.06
N VAL A 17 1.11 -13.56 14.79
CA VAL A 17 0.95 -12.13 14.48
C VAL A 17 2.30 -11.42 14.52
N LEU A 18 3.10 -11.65 15.57
CA LEU A 18 4.43 -11.06 15.69
C LEU A 18 5.33 -11.45 14.51
N PHE A 19 5.26 -12.71 14.08
CA PHE A 19 6.02 -13.19 12.93
C PHE A 19 5.59 -12.51 11.63
N ILE A 20 4.29 -12.41 11.36
CA ILE A 20 3.73 -11.77 10.16
C ILE A 20 4.07 -10.29 10.12
N GLU A 21 3.89 -9.57 11.24
CA GLU A 21 4.29 -8.17 11.37
C GLU A 21 5.79 -7.99 11.13
N GLY A 22 6.62 -8.90 11.67
CA GLY A 22 8.06 -8.92 11.47
C GLY A 22 8.46 -9.04 10.00
N VAL A 23 7.79 -9.90 9.24
CA VAL A 23 8.00 -10.03 7.79
C VAL A 23 7.64 -8.74 7.06
N GLY A 24 6.51 -8.12 7.38
CA GLY A 24 6.10 -6.84 6.78
C GLY A 24 7.13 -5.72 7.04
N VAL A 25 7.65 -5.64 8.27
CA VAL A 25 8.71 -4.67 8.62
C VAL A 25 10.00 -4.97 7.86
N ALA A 26 10.41 -6.23 7.75
CA ALA A 26 11.62 -6.61 7.02
C ALA A 26 11.55 -6.22 5.53
N ILE A 27 10.40 -6.45 4.90
CA ILE A 27 10.14 -6.03 3.50
C ILE A 27 10.23 -4.51 3.38
N LEU A 28 9.57 -3.76 4.29
CA LEU A 28 9.61 -2.30 4.27
C LEU A 28 11.04 -1.76 4.37
N VAL A 29 11.83 -2.29 5.31
CA VAL A 29 13.23 -1.90 5.51
C VAL A 29 14.06 -2.18 4.26
N TRP A 30 13.89 -3.36 3.65
CA TRP A 30 14.59 -3.72 2.42
C TRP A 30 14.25 -2.77 1.26
N THR A 31 12.96 -2.47 1.07
CA THR A 31 12.49 -1.54 0.05
C THR A 31 13.07 -0.14 0.25
N VAL A 32 13.11 0.37 1.47
CA VAL A 32 13.69 1.68 1.78
C VAL A 32 15.20 1.71 1.49
N ILE A 33 15.94 0.67 1.88
CA ILE A 33 17.38 0.59 1.61
C ILE A 33 17.64 0.59 0.10
N LYS A 34 16.93 -0.27 -0.64
CA LYS A 34 17.04 -0.33 -2.10
C LYS A 34 16.69 1.01 -2.73
N ALA A 35 15.65 1.68 -2.24
CA ALA A 35 15.22 2.97 -2.74
C ALA A 35 16.26 4.08 -2.48
N VAL A 36 16.92 4.08 -1.32
CA VAL A 36 18.02 5.03 -1.04
C VAL A 36 19.17 4.81 -2.00
N ILE A 37 19.55 3.56 -2.28
CA ILE A 37 20.62 3.23 -3.24
C ILE A 37 20.25 3.69 -4.66
N ASP A 38 19.02 3.43 -5.10
CA ASP A 38 18.55 3.78 -6.44
C ASP A 38 18.31 5.29 -6.62
N LEU A 39 18.03 6.03 -5.54
CA LEU A 39 17.94 7.49 -5.54
C LEU A 39 19.27 8.14 -5.95
N PHE A 40 20.40 7.60 -5.47
CA PHE A 40 21.73 8.05 -5.90
C PHE A 40 22.02 7.75 -7.37
N ARG A 41 21.32 6.78 -7.97
CA ARG A 41 21.49 6.37 -9.38
C ARG A 41 20.57 7.11 -10.36
N LYS A 42 19.75 8.07 -9.92
CA LYS A 42 18.83 8.88 -10.78
C LYS A 42 17.91 8.05 -11.69
N ASN A 43 17.47 6.86 -11.24
CA ASN A 43 16.54 6.03 -12.00
C ASN A 43 15.07 6.43 -11.74
N GLU A 44 14.32 6.71 -12.80
CA GLU A 44 12.90 7.11 -12.74
C GLU A 44 11.97 5.97 -12.29
N ARG A 45 12.44 4.71 -12.35
CA ARG A 45 11.72 3.50 -11.89
C ARG A 45 11.65 3.36 -10.35
N LEU A 46 12.43 4.14 -9.62
CA LEU A 46 12.49 4.13 -8.15
C LEU A 46 11.11 4.24 -7.48
N ARG A 47 10.25 5.12 -7.99
CA ARG A 47 8.95 5.42 -7.34
C ARG A 47 7.99 4.23 -7.42
N LEU A 48 8.08 3.43 -8.48
CA LEU A 48 7.22 2.27 -8.68
C LEU A 48 7.62 1.15 -7.72
N ASP A 49 8.92 0.78 -7.69
CA ASP A 49 9.48 -0.23 -6.79
C ASP A 49 9.25 0.12 -5.31
N LEU A 50 9.33 1.40 -4.96
CA LEU A 50 9.07 1.89 -3.61
C LEU A 50 7.58 1.79 -3.26
N ALA A 51 6.69 2.19 -4.16
CA ALA A 51 5.24 2.10 -3.93
C ALA A 51 4.79 0.64 -3.78
N GLU A 52 5.32 -0.26 -4.59
CA GLU A 52 5.03 -1.70 -4.52
C GLU A 52 5.52 -2.31 -3.20
N GLY A 53 6.76 -2.03 -2.78
CA GLY A 53 7.28 -2.56 -1.52
C GLY A 53 6.60 -1.97 -0.28
N ILE A 54 6.18 -0.70 -0.32
CA ILE A 54 5.36 -0.09 0.74
C ILE A 54 3.98 -0.76 0.80
N ALA A 55 3.33 -0.99 -0.35
CA ALA A 55 2.03 -1.65 -0.41
C ALA A 55 2.11 -3.07 0.16
N LEU A 56 3.11 -3.86 -0.25
CA LEU A 56 3.34 -5.22 0.22
C LEU A 56 3.56 -5.26 1.75
N ALA A 57 4.41 -4.37 2.28
CA ALA A 57 4.62 -4.27 3.72
C ALA A 57 3.35 -3.91 4.49
N LEU A 58 2.51 -3.04 3.90
CA LEU A 58 1.23 -2.64 4.48
C LEU A 58 0.22 -3.79 4.48
N GLU A 59 0.19 -4.59 3.42
CA GLU A 59 -0.66 -5.79 3.33
C GLU A 59 -0.31 -6.80 4.42
N PHE A 60 0.98 -7.07 4.65
CA PHE A 60 1.42 -7.95 5.74
C PHE A 60 1.07 -7.38 7.12
N LYS A 61 1.22 -6.07 7.31
CA LYS A 61 0.86 -5.40 8.57
C LYS A 61 -0.64 -5.47 8.86
N ILE A 62 -1.48 -5.31 7.83
CA ILE A 62 -2.93 -5.46 7.94
C ILE A 62 -3.32 -6.92 8.19
N GLY A 63 -2.63 -7.88 7.56
CA GLY A 63 -2.86 -9.32 7.80
C GLY A 63 -2.59 -9.74 9.24
N GLY A 64 -1.54 -9.20 9.87
CA GLY A 64 -1.24 -9.42 11.29
C GLY A 64 -2.28 -8.82 12.23
N GLU A 65 -2.70 -7.58 11.98
CA GLU A 65 -3.76 -6.89 12.74
C GLU A 65 -5.11 -7.63 12.64
N LEU A 66 -5.42 -8.16 11.45
CA LEU A 66 -6.62 -8.96 11.22
C LEU A 66 -6.60 -10.27 12.01
N LEU A 67 -5.47 -10.98 12.05
CA LEU A 67 -5.35 -12.22 12.84
C LEU A 67 -5.57 -11.96 14.34
N ARG A 68 -5.06 -10.82 14.85
CA ARG A 68 -5.24 -10.43 16.26
C ARG A 68 -6.71 -10.17 16.60
N THR A 69 -7.44 -9.51 15.72
CA THR A 69 -8.87 -9.20 15.90
C THR A 69 -9.80 -10.41 15.68
N VAL A 70 -9.42 -11.37 14.84
CA VAL A 70 -10.15 -12.66 14.68
C VAL A 70 -10.10 -13.52 15.94
N VAL A 71 -9.09 -13.32 16.79
CA VAL A 71 -8.86 -14.11 18.00
C VAL A 71 -9.38 -13.41 19.25
N VAL A 72 -9.33 -12.07 19.32
CA VAL A 72 -9.91 -11.25 20.41
C VAL A 72 -11.31 -10.75 20.02
N ARG A 73 -12.23 -11.66 19.70
CA ARG A 73 -13.51 -11.34 19.02
C ARG A 73 -14.42 -10.35 19.78
N GLU A 74 -14.20 -9.05 19.58
CA GLU A 74 -15.24 -8.02 19.67
C GLU A 74 -15.64 -7.60 18.24
N LEU A 75 -16.81 -8.06 17.79
CA LEU A 75 -17.35 -7.78 16.44
C LEU A 75 -17.43 -6.27 16.11
N SER A 76 -17.53 -5.43 17.14
CA SER A 76 -17.48 -3.96 17.08
C SER A 76 -16.14 -3.43 16.55
N GLU A 77 -15.02 -4.01 16.98
CA GLU A 77 -13.68 -3.53 16.60
C GLU A 77 -13.29 -3.98 15.19
N LEU A 78 -13.69 -5.20 14.79
CA LEU A 78 -13.51 -5.71 13.42
C LEU A 78 -14.21 -4.84 12.36
N LEU A 79 -15.40 -4.30 12.69
CA LEU A 79 -16.18 -3.45 11.79
C LEU A 79 -15.48 -2.11 11.51
N ILE A 80 -14.87 -1.52 12.54
CA ILE A 80 -14.12 -0.27 12.42
C ILE A 80 -12.84 -0.50 11.61
N LEU A 81 -12.13 -1.61 11.86
CA LEU A 81 -10.92 -1.95 11.12
C LEU A 81 -11.22 -2.17 9.63
N GLY A 82 -12.29 -2.90 9.32
CA GLY A 82 -12.77 -3.10 7.95
C GLY A 82 -13.12 -1.78 7.26
N ALA A 83 -13.80 -0.87 7.97
CA ALA A 83 -14.14 0.46 7.44
C ALA A 83 -12.89 1.31 7.14
N VAL A 84 -11.88 1.29 8.02
CA VAL A 84 -10.62 2.04 7.83
C VAL A 84 -9.83 1.52 6.62
N ILE A 85 -9.76 0.21 6.42
CA ILE A 85 -9.07 -0.39 5.26
C ILE A 85 -9.79 -0.02 3.96
N LEU A 86 -11.12 -0.09 3.95
CA LEU A 86 -11.95 0.25 2.79
C LEU A 86 -11.82 1.74 2.44
N LEU A 87 -11.84 2.63 3.44
CA LEU A 87 -11.59 4.06 3.27
C LEU A 87 -10.18 4.32 2.72
N ARG A 88 -9.16 3.63 3.22
CA ARG A 88 -7.78 3.76 2.73
C ARG A 88 -7.68 3.36 1.25
N ALA A 89 -8.28 2.24 0.86
CA ALA A 89 -8.31 1.81 -0.54
C ALA A 89 -9.03 2.83 -1.43
N ALA A 90 -10.17 3.35 -0.98
CA ALA A 90 -10.93 4.36 -1.71
C ALA A 90 -10.12 5.65 -1.91
N LEU A 91 -9.45 6.15 -0.87
CA LEU A 91 -8.68 7.39 -0.92
C LEU A 91 -7.43 7.24 -1.82
N THR A 92 -6.72 6.12 -1.71
CA THR A 92 -5.58 5.81 -2.59
C THR A 92 -6.02 5.67 -4.06
N PHE A 93 -7.18 5.05 -4.30
CA PHE A 93 -7.73 4.91 -5.65
C PHE A 93 -8.14 6.27 -6.25
N LEU A 94 -8.72 7.16 -5.44
CA LEU A 94 -9.11 8.51 -5.84
C LEU A 94 -7.91 9.34 -6.28
N ILE A 95 -6.81 9.26 -5.54
CA ILE A 95 -5.55 9.94 -5.88
C ILE A 95 -4.95 9.36 -7.18
N HIS A 96 -4.98 8.04 -7.37
CA HIS A 96 -4.49 7.42 -8.60
C HIS A 96 -5.30 7.83 -9.83
N TRP A 97 -6.62 7.94 -9.69
CA TRP A 97 -7.50 8.40 -10.75
C TRP A 97 -7.23 9.86 -11.12
N GLU A 98 -7.05 10.73 -10.12
CA GLU A 98 -6.73 12.15 -10.33
C GLU A 98 -5.44 12.32 -11.14
N ILE A 99 -4.40 11.55 -10.81
CA ILE A 99 -3.09 11.57 -11.49
C ILE A 99 -3.18 11.07 -12.96
N GLY A 100 -4.09 10.13 -13.24
CA GLY A 100 -4.35 9.65 -14.60
C GLY A 100 -4.99 10.70 -15.50
N ILE A 101 -5.86 11.54 -14.95
CA ILE A 101 -6.57 12.60 -15.69
C ILE A 101 -5.61 13.72 -16.09
N GLU A 102 -4.75 14.17 -15.17
CA GLU A 102 -3.80 15.27 -15.44
C GLU A 102 -2.74 14.89 -16.50
N THR A 103 -2.38 13.62 -16.59
CA THR A 103 -1.49 13.12 -17.65
C THR A 103 -2.17 13.16 -19.03
N SER A 104 -3.45 12.82 -19.10
CA SER A 104 -4.24 12.85 -20.35
C SER A 104 -4.51 14.27 -20.84
N GLY A 105 -4.81 15.21 -19.92
CA GLY A 105 -4.97 16.63 -20.24
C GLY A 105 -3.73 17.27 -20.86
N LYS A 106 -2.53 16.87 -20.39
CA LYS A 106 -1.24 17.36 -20.93
C LYS A 106 -0.96 16.87 -22.35
N LEU A 107 -1.38 15.65 -22.69
CA LEU A 107 -1.20 15.08 -24.03
C LEU A 107 -2.12 15.74 -25.07
N ILE A 108 -3.36 16.07 -24.68
CA ILE A 108 -4.29 16.81 -25.54
C ILE A 108 -3.79 18.23 -25.79
N GLY A 109 -3.36 18.96 -24.75
CA GLY A 109 -2.80 20.30 -24.89
C GLY A 109 -1.55 20.35 -25.76
N LYS A 110 -0.69 19.33 -25.68
CA LYS A 110 0.52 19.20 -26.51
C LYS A 110 0.23 18.85 -27.98
N ASN A 111 -0.83 18.08 -28.26
CA ASN A 111 -1.23 17.79 -29.65
C ASN A 111 -1.89 19.00 -30.32
N ILE A 112 -2.74 19.76 -29.63
CA ILE A 112 -3.41 20.95 -30.20
C ILE A 112 -2.40 22.07 -30.50
N THR A 113 -1.43 22.30 -29.62
CA THR A 113 -0.33 23.27 -29.86
C THR A 113 0.60 22.86 -31.00
N ARG A 114 0.68 21.56 -31.33
CA ARG A 114 1.43 21.08 -32.48
C ARG A 114 0.66 21.28 -33.79
N PHE A 115 -0.65 21.09 -33.78
CA PHE A 115 -1.52 21.35 -34.94
C PHE A 115 -1.54 22.84 -35.33
N THR A 116 -1.73 23.76 -34.39
CA THR A 116 -1.74 25.20 -34.71
C THR A 116 -0.38 25.73 -35.22
N LYS A 117 0.72 25.02 -34.93
CA LYS A 117 2.07 25.41 -35.38
C LYS A 117 2.40 24.87 -36.78
N ASP A 118 1.67 23.88 -37.25
CA ASP A 118 1.78 23.33 -38.60
C ASP A 118 0.96 24.16 -39.61
N ASP A 119 -0.21 24.68 -39.19
CA ASP A 119 -1.06 25.56 -40.02
C ASP A 119 -0.45 26.96 -40.28
N ASP A 120 0.37 27.49 -39.36
CA ASP A 120 1.00 28.81 -39.50
C ASP A 120 2.25 28.80 -40.42
N LYS A 121 2.66 27.62 -40.88
CA LYS A 121 3.90 27.42 -41.67
C LYS A 121 3.66 27.15 -43.16
N LYS A 122 2.42 27.32 -43.63
CA LYS A 122 1.99 27.13 -45.02
C LYS A 122 1.62 28.45 -45.68
#